data_AF-A0AA41VA92-F1
#
_entry.id   AF-A0AA41VA92-F1
#
_cell.length_a   1.000
_cell.length_b   1.000
_cell.length_c   1.000
_cell.angle_alpha   90.00
_cell.angle_beta   90.00
_cell.angle_gamma   90.00
#
_symmetry.space_group_name_H-M   'P 1'
#
loop_
_entity.id
_entity.type
_entity.pdbx_description
1 polymer ?
#
loop_
_entity_poly.entity_id
_entity_poly.type
_entity_poly.pdbx_seq_one_letter_code
_entity_poly.pdbx_strand_id
1 'polypeptide(L)'
;MGDCESENENDFGTPELVWRSKEETKAARDLVSSIPSFCSSCETDPDNSENSSVRAKNIVSLVNEYLSMIPSYNIYDSEKHMFMLISSGTAKALVSLVLNSQTQCYKQSGEESIKLFLYPNIRFVPKSIRKHWVRLVLKFCDLLYCEDKHGDQHPLYYTCRKTLISLLKLTSFRKTSKYTYATQPSDTIEEFYPFVKDYFVYSELSYEFIRCLANIRQDIWNGRYFNFTPRWPSYLSLLRELKKFSKIYLNEEEDLFSEIRGYQYQVDMLVRLSKRSDDLKWLLEHKNSISSNTRDYLLMKMLPEVKFDFEKHHKMLIDRSQILTDSFKHLSLGTSKSLHSGLSVEFRNEEAVGYGVLREWFFVICQELFDPKGSLFLACPTDGRRFFPNPAPLDHRHRNYYAFAGRVIALALMHKVQVGVTFDRVFFLQLAGGVISLEDIQDADPVLYKSFKTILEMDADIVDSYALGLTFVREFEEFGSRRVVELCPGGDSIIVNSKNREEYIQLLIQHCFVKSIAEKLSYFTRGFGDILCERELQKIFFQSLELEDLDLMLLGSSEAISVIHWKAHTVYHGYEETDDQIRWFWEVYSYRRSIVFSTF
;
A
#
# COMPACT_ATOMS: atom_id res chain seq x y z
N MET A 1 -0.13 4.12 -69.52
CA MET A 1 0.16 5.53 -69.17
C MET A 1 0.01 5.55 -67.65
N GLY A 2 1.03 5.11 -66.89
CA GLY A 2 2.22 5.88 -66.50
C GLY A 2 1.82 6.72 -65.28
N ASP A 3 2.41 6.68 -64.08
CA ASP A 3 3.68 6.17 -63.52
C ASP A 3 3.41 5.97 -61.99
N CYS A 4 3.85 4.88 -61.34
CA CYS A 4 5.03 4.72 -60.46
C CYS A 4 5.10 5.55 -59.15
N GLU A 5 5.68 4.88 -58.14
CA GLU A 5 6.17 5.29 -56.80
C GLU A 5 5.16 5.17 -55.63
N SER A 6 5.12 4.11 -54.80
CA SER A 6 6.12 3.37 -53.97
C SER A 6 6.39 4.00 -52.59
N GLU A 7 5.88 3.31 -51.56
CA GLU A 7 6.50 2.99 -50.26
C GLU A 7 7.57 3.95 -49.70
N ASN A 8 7.21 4.68 -48.64
CA ASN A 8 8.18 5.25 -47.70
C ASN A 8 8.45 4.25 -46.57
N GLU A 9 9.36 3.32 -46.82
CA GLU A 9 10.13 2.61 -45.80
C GLU A 9 11.46 3.33 -45.56
N ASN A 10 11.75 3.60 -44.29
CA ASN A 10 13.09 3.69 -43.69
C ASN A 10 14.18 4.51 -44.39
N ASP A 11 14.33 5.77 -43.98
CA ASP A 11 15.59 6.51 -44.14
C ASP A 11 16.63 5.98 -43.13
N PHE A 12 17.28 4.87 -43.50
CA PHE A 12 18.48 4.35 -42.84
C PHE A 12 19.68 5.23 -43.21
N GLY A 13 20.47 5.61 -42.19
CA GLY A 13 21.66 6.44 -42.34
C GLY A 13 22.63 5.97 -43.43
N THR A 14 23.41 6.92 -43.95
CA THR A 14 24.31 6.73 -45.11
C THR A 14 25.20 5.48 -44.98
N PRO A 15 25.49 4.75 -46.08
CA PRO A 15 26.29 3.52 -46.06
C PRO A 15 27.67 3.67 -45.41
N GLU A 16 28.29 4.84 -45.52
CA GLU A 16 29.57 5.17 -44.87
C GLU A 16 29.47 5.23 -43.34
N LEU A 17 28.39 5.77 -42.78
CA LEU A 17 28.16 5.80 -41.33
C LEU A 17 27.92 4.40 -40.76
N VAL A 18 27.21 3.54 -41.51
CA VAL A 18 26.95 2.15 -41.14
C VAL A 18 28.23 1.30 -41.20
N TRP A 19 29.10 1.52 -42.18
CA TRP A 19 30.40 0.85 -42.29
C TRP A 19 31.38 1.28 -41.19
N ARG A 20 31.50 2.59 -40.91
CA ARG A 20 32.31 3.11 -39.80
C ARG A 20 31.88 2.54 -38.45
N SER A 21 30.57 2.52 -38.19
CA SER A 21 30.01 1.92 -36.96
C SER A 21 30.35 0.42 -36.83
N LYS A 22 30.38 -0.33 -37.94
CA LYS A 22 30.74 -1.76 -37.92
C LYS A 22 32.23 -2.01 -37.65
N GLU A 23 33.13 -1.22 -38.23
CA GLU A 23 34.58 -1.31 -38.00
C GLU A 23 34.97 -0.87 -36.58
N GLU A 24 34.39 0.23 -36.10
CA GLU A 24 34.58 0.72 -34.73
C GLU A 24 34.08 -0.31 -33.69
N THR A 25 32.91 -0.91 -33.92
CA THR A 25 32.39 -1.99 -33.05
C THR A 25 33.29 -3.23 -33.07
N LYS A 26 33.92 -3.55 -34.21
CA LYS A 26 34.84 -4.69 -34.33
C LYS A 26 36.13 -4.42 -33.55
N ALA A 27 36.72 -3.24 -33.72
CA ALA A 27 37.91 -2.82 -32.98
C ALA A 27 37.67 -2.85 -31.45
N ALA A 28 36.52 -2.33 -31.00
CA ALA A 28 36.14 -2.38 -29.59
C ALA A 28 35.99 -3.83 -29.09
N ARG A 29 35.37 -4.72 -29.87
CA ARG A 29 35.22 -6.14 -29.50
C ARG A 29 36.58 -6.84 -29.37
N ASP A 30 37.46 -6.62 -30.34
CA ASP A 30 38.78 -7.24 -30.35
C ASP A 30 39.60 -6.75 -29.14
N LEU A 31 39.57 -5.43 -28.88
CA LEU A 31 40.24 -4.82 -27.72
C LEU A 31 39.71 -5.39 -26.38
N VAL A 32 38.40 -5.39 -26.16
CA VAL A 32 37.83 -5.85 -24.88
C VAL A 32 38.02 -7.36 -24.64
N SER A 33 38.06 -8.15 -25.71
CA SER A 33 38.35 -9.58 -25.64
C SER A 33 39.82 -9.88 -25.32
N SER A 34 40.74 -8.95 -25.61
CA SER A 34 42.17 -9.12 -25.33
C SER A 34 42.52 -8.91 -23.84
N ILE A 35 41.80 -8.02 -23.15
CA ILE A 35 42.08 -7.62 -21.76
C ILE A 35 42.14 -8.82 -20.79
N PRO A 36 41.16 -9.75 -20.76
CA PRO A 36 41.22 -10.90 -19.86
C PRO A 36 42.46 -11.77 -20.07
N SER A 37 42.81 -12.06 -21.32
CA SER A 37 43.95 -12.90 -21.66
C SER A 37 45.27 -12.26 -21.23
N PHE A 38 45.38 -10.93 -21.37
CA PHE A 38 46.53 -10.16 -20.93
C PHE A 38 46.65 -10.17 -19.41
N CYS A 39 45.56 -9.91 -18.68
CA CYS A 39 45.53 -9.99 -17.22
C CYS A 39 45.94 -11.38 -16.70
N SER A 40 45.43 -12.46 -17.29
CA SER A 40 45.83 -13.83 -16.89
C SER A 40 47.32 -14.10 -17.13
N SER A 41 47.91 -13.56 -18.21
CA SER A 41 49.35 -13.70 -18.46
C SER A 41 50.21 -12.97 -17.42
N CYS A 42 49.73 -11.83 -16.90
CA CYS A 42 50.40 -11.05 -15.86
C CYS A 42 50.23 -11.65 -14.45
N GLU A 43 49.16 -12.42 -14.21
CA GLU A 43 48.91 -13.06 -12.91
C GLU A 43 50.01 -14.06 -12.53
N THR A 44 50.56 -14.77 -13.52
CA THR A 44 51.61 -15.80 -13.37
C THR A 44 53.04 -15.28 -13.61
N ASP A 45 53.21 -13.99 -13.92
CA ASP A 45 54.49 -13.41 -14.36
C ASP A 45 55.38 -13.06 -13.13
N PRO A 46 56.57 -13.68 -12.99
CA PRO A 46 57.47 -13.41 -11.86
C PRO A 46 58.02 -11.98 -11.90
N ASP A 47 58.30 -11.41 -10.72
CA ASP A 47 58.65 -10.00 -10.57
C ASP A 47 59.99 -9.64 -11.26
N ASN A 48 59.91 -8.84 -12.33
CA ASN A 48 61.07 -8.30 -13.06
C ASN A 48 60.87 -6.79 -13.21
N SER A 49 61.42 -6.03 -12.26
CA SER A 49 60.93 -4.70 -11.85
C SER A 49 60.72 -3.66 -12.96
N GLU A 50 61.53 -3.65 -14.02
CA GLU A 50 61.35 -2.71 -15.15
C GLU A 50 60.30 -3.18 -16.18
N ASN A 51 60.34 -4.43 -16.60
CA ASN A 51 59.43 -4.95 -17.63
C ASN A 51 58.01 -5.16 -17.06
N SER A 52 57.91 -5.58 -15.80
CA SER A 52 56.63 -5.76 -15.09
C SER A 52 55.92 -4.42 -14.87
N SER A 53 56.65 -3.33 -14.62
CA SER A 53 56.09 -1.98 -14.46
C SER A 53 55.50 -1.42 -15.77
N VAL A 54 56.17 -1.64 -16.90
CA VAL A 54 55.67 -1.24 -18.23
C VAL A 54 54.43 -2.05 -18.61
N ARG A 55 54.46 -3.38 -18.42
CA ARG A 55 53.30 -4.25 -18.65
C ARG A 55 52.12 -3.88 -17.77
N ALA A 56 52.35 -3.54 -16.49
CA ALA A 56 51.31 -3.11 -15.58
C ALA A 56 50.61 -1.83 -16.07
N LYS A 57 51.36 -0.82 -16.54
CA LYS A 57 50.77 0.41 -17.11
C LYS A 57 49.93 0.16 -18.37
N ASN A 58 50.30 -0.84 -19.16
CA ASN A 58 49.54 -1.19 -20.36
C ASN A 58 48.13 -1.69 -20.04
N ILE A 59 47.90 -2.38 -18.91
CA ILE A 59 46.56 -2.84 -18.50
C ILE A 59 45.62 -1.63 -18.31
N VAL A 60 46.06 -0.61 -17.55
CA VAL A 60 45.29 0.61 -17.31
C VAL A 60 45.03 1.37 -18.61
N SER A 61 46.01 1.40 -19.53
CA SER A 61 45.87 2.02 -20.84
C SER A 61 44.81 1.33 -21.70
N LEU A 62 44.82 -0.01 -21.77
CA LEU A 62 43.85 -0.79 -22.57
C LEU A 62 42.41 -0.58 -22.09
N VAL A 63 42.22 -0.54 -20.76
CA VAL A 63 40.89 -0.29 -20.17
C VAL A 63 40.42 1.14 -20.47
N ASN A 64 41.30 2.14 -20.35
CA ASN A 64 40.97 3.53 -20.70
C ASN A 64 40.67 3.71 -22.19
N GLU A 65 41.47 3.07 -23.05
CA GLU A 65 41.28 3.09 -24.49
C GLU A 65 39.90 2.53 -24.84
N TYR A 66 39.52 1.38 -24.29
CA TYR A 66 38.18 0.81 -24.49
C TYR A 66 37.07 1.74 -23.99
N LEU A 67 37.23 2.33 -22.80
CA LEU A 67 36.24 3.27 -22.24
C LEU A 67 36.06 4.50 -23.14
N SER A 68 37.12 4.96 -23.80
CA SER A 68 37.08 6.09 -24.74
C SER A 68 36.37 5.76 -26.07
N MET A 69 36.31 4.47 -26.43
CA MET A 69 35.58 3.99 -27.62
C MET A 69 34.06 3.93 -27.41
N ILE A 70 33.57 4.03 -26.16
CA ILE A 70 32.13 4.02 -25.89
C ILE A 70 31.51 5.31 -26.43
N PRO A 71 30.61 5.25 -27.44
CA PRO A 71 30.03 6.45 -28.02
C PRO A 71 29.23 7.24 -26.98
N SER A 72 29.35 8.57 -26.96
CA SER A 72 28.60 9.42 -26.02
C SER A 72 27.26 9.93 -26.56
N TYR A 73 27.04 9.83 -27.88
CA TYR A 73 25.89 10.44 -28.56
C TYR A 73 24.87 9.41 -29.11
N ASN A 74 25.26 8.15 -29.33
CA ASN A 74 24.39 7.10 -29.86
C ASN A 74 24.03 6.07 -28.77
N ILE A 75 22.79 6.12 -28.28
CA ILE A 75 22.27 5.26 -27.22
C ILE A 75 22.45 3.77 -27.55
N TYR A 76 22.09 3.33 -28.75
CA TYR A 76 22.12 1.92 -29.14
C TYR A 76 23.56 1.39 -29.18
N ASP A 77 24.47 2.15 -29.77
CA ASP A 77 25.88 1.75 -29.84
C ASP A 77 26.53 1.79 -28.46
N SER A 78 26.23 2.78 -27.61
CA SER A 78 26.73 2.81 -26.23
C SER A 78 26.26 1.58 -25.43
N GLU A 79 24.99 1.18 -25.57
CA GLU A 79 24.46 -0.02 -24.89
C GLU A 79 25.16 -1.30 -25.37
N LYS A 80 25.40 -1.41 -26.68
CA LYS A 80 26.13 -2.54 -27.27
C LYS A 80 27.56 -2.66 -26.75
N HIS A 81 28.30 -1.55 -26.66
CA HIS A 81 29.65 -1.53 -26.10
C HIS A 81 29.66 -1.91 -24.61
N MET A 82 28.68 -1.43 -23.84
CA MET A 82 28.58 -1.83 -22.44
C MET A 82 28.25 -3.32 -22.28
N PHE A 83 27.37 -3.87 -23.13
CA PHE A 83 27.08 -5.30 -23.12
C PHE A 83 28.33 -6.14 -23.43
N MET A 84 29.11 -5.75 -24.45
CA MET A 84 30.38 -6.41 -24.78
C MET A 84 31.34 -6.46 -23.58
N LEU A 85 31.47 -5.35 -22.84
CA LEU A 85 32.32 -5.27 -21.65
C LEU A 85 31.83 -6.13 -20.48
N ILE A 86 30.52 -6.16 -20.24
CA ILE A 86 29.94 -6.98 -19.16
C ILE A 86 30.14 -8.48 -19.46
N SER A 87 30.05 -8.87 -20.73
CA SER A 87 30.17 -10.27 -21.18
C SER A 87 31.60 -10.73 -21.48
N SER A 88 32.59 -9.84 -21.56
CA SER A 88 33.97 -10.20 -21.97
C SER A 88 34.78 -10.96 -20.92
N GLY A 89 34.32 -11.02 -19.66
CA GLY A 89 35.10 -11.57 -18.55
C GLY A 89 36.17 -10.61 -18.00
N THR A 90 36.26 -9.38 -18.54
CA THR A 90 37.22 -8.34 -18.09
C THR A 90 37.10 -8.08 -16.60
N ALA A 91 35.87 -7.97 -16.07
CA ALA A 91 35.66 -7.73 -14.65
C ALA A 91 36.27 -8.84 -13.76
N LYS A 92 36.11 -10.11 -14.16
CA LYS A 92 36.70 -11.26 -13.44
C LYS A 92 38.22 -11.25 -13.51
N ALA A 93 38.78 -10.99 -14.68
CA ALA A 93 40.22 -10.97 -14.87
C ALA A 93 40.90 -9.85 -14.05
N LEU A 94 40.28 -8.66 -13.99
CA LEU A 94 40.79 -7.56 -13.17
C LEU A 94 40.73 -7.86 -11.67
N VAL A 95 39.65 -8.49 -11.19
CA VAL A 95 39.53 -8.87 -9.78
C VAL A 95 40.52 -9.99 -9.42
N SER A 96 40.65 -11.02 -10.27
CA SER A 96 41.66 -12.07 -10.12
C SER A 96 43.07 -11.49 -10.04
N LEU A 97 43.38 -10.49 -10.88
CA LEU A 97 44.68 -9.82 -10.85
C LEU A 97 44.95 -9.09 -9.53
N VAL A 98 43.93 -8.45 -8.94
CA VAL A 98 44.04 -7.77 -7.64
C VAL A 98 44.24 -8.77 -6.50
N LEU A 99 43.47 -9.87 -6.48
CA LEU A 99 43.46 -10.82 -5.37
C LEU A 99 44.61 -11.83 -5.44
N ASN A 100 44.91 -12.35 -6.63
CA ASN A 100 45.73 -13.56 -6.81
C ASN A 100 47.16 -13.29 -7.32
N SER A 101 47.45 -12.12 -7.92
CA SER A 101 48.79 -11.84 -8.45
C SER A 101 49.84 -11.86 -7.35
N GLN A 102 51.05 -12.36 -7.65
CA GLN A 102 52.18 -12.34 -6.70
C GLN A 102 52.99 -11.03 -6.76
N THR A 103 52.77 -10.20 -7.78
CA THR A 103 53.57 -8.99 -8.06
C THR A 103 52.77 -7.73 -7.73
N GLN A 104 53.34 -6.84 -6.90
CA GLN A 104 52.63 -5.68 -6.36
C GLN A 104 52.20 -4.67 -7.44
N CYS A 105 53.00 -4.47 -8.50
CA CYS A 105 52.64 -3.52 -9.58
C CYS A 105 51.42 -3.99 -10.38
N TYR A 106 51.23 -5.31 -10.55
CA TYR A 106 50.06 -5.85 -11.22
C TYR A 106 48.80 -5.76 -10.35
N LYS A 107 48.92 -5.96 -9.04
CA LYS A 107 47.83 -5.68 -8.10
C LYS A 107 47.38 -4.22 -8.20
N GLN A 108 48.33 -3.28 -8.08
CA GLN A 108 48.04 -1.84 -8.17
C GLN A 108 47.39 -1.45 -9.51
N SER A 109 47.89 -2.00 -10.62
CA SER A 109 47.33 -1.76 -11.94
C SER A 109 45.90 -2.33 -12.08
N GLY A 110 45.63 -3.51 -11.52
CA GLY A 110 44.29 -4.06 -11.41
C GLY A 110 43.36 -3.13 -10.60
N GLU A 111 43.83 -2.60 -9.47
CA GLU A 111 43.03 -1.66 -8.68
C GLU A 111 42.75 -0.35 -9.42
N GLU A 112 43.76 0.23 -10.08
CA GLU A 112 43.62 1.46 -10.87
C GLU A 112 42.64 1.26 -12.01
N SER A 113 42.71 0.11 -12.70
CA SER A 113 41.80 -0.27 -13.78
C SER A 113 40.35 -0.40 -13.28
N ILE A 114 40.13 -1.01 -12.11
CA ILE A 114 38.80 -1.08 -11.49
C ILE A 114 38.30 0.33 -11.10
N LYS A 115 39.17 1.17 -10.52
CA LYS A 115 38.84 2.54 -10.10
C LYS A 115 38.34 3.43 -11.25
N LEU A 116 38.72 3.14 -12.51
CA LEU A 116 38.18 3.86 -13.68
C LEU A 116 36.65 3.78 -13.79
N PHE A 117 36.05 2.67 -13.33
CA PHE A 117 34.60 2.46 -13.33
C PHE A 117 33.90 3.08 -12.11
N LEU A 118 34.66 3.57 -11.14
CA LEU A 118 34.18 4.02 -9.83
C LEU A 118 34.12 5.56 -9.71
N TYR A 119 33.66 6.05 -8.56
CA TYR A 119 33.65 7.47 -8.23
C TYR A 119 35.07 8.10 -8.36
N PRO A 120 35.24 9.32 -8.91
CA PRO A 120 34.23 10.33 -9.29
C PRO A 120 33.67 10.25 -10.72
N ASN A 121 34.17 9.32 -11.56
CA ASN A 121 33.84 9.24 -13.00
C ASN A 121 32.34 9.01 -13.26
N ILE A 122 31.65 8.43 -12.27
CA ILE A 122 30.21 8.20 -12.22
C ILE A 122 29.34 9.41 -12.59
N ARG A 123 29.80 10.63 -12.26
CA ARG A 123 29.02 11.86 -12.51
C ARG A 123 28.91 12.18 -14.00
N PHE A 124 29.84 11.66 -14.79
CA PHE A 124 29.94 11.87 -16.22
C PHE A 124 29.29 10.74 -17.03
N VAL A 125 28.79 9.68 -16.38
CA VAL A 125 28.14 8.56 -17.05
C VAL A 125 26.80 8.99 -17.69
N PRO A 126 26.67 8.90 -19.03
CA PRO A 126 25.44 9.22 -19.76
C PRO A 126 24.23 8.44 -19.23
N LYS A 127 23.05 9.08 -19.24
CA LYS A 127 21.79 8.46 -18.76
C LYS A 127 21.50 7.11 -19.42
N SER A 128 21.79 6.99 -20.71
CA SER A 128 21.57 5.79 -21.53
C SER A 128 22.28 4.55 -21.02
N ILE A 129 23.52 4.71 -20.51
CA ILE A 129 24.35 3.57 -20.12
C ILE A 129 24.42 3.32 -18.61
N ARG A 130 23.78 4.17 -17.79
CA ARG A 130 23.83 4.04 -16.32
C ARG A 130 23.40 2.66 -15.85
N LYS A 131 22.32 2.08 -16.39
CA LYS A 131 21.85 0.74 -16.01
C LYS A 131 22.94 -0.33 -16.20
N HIS A 132 23.63 -0.29 -17.34
CA HIS A 132 24.73 -1.20 -17.64
C HIS A 132 25.95 -0.92 -16.76
N TRP A 133 26.22 0.35 -16.46
CA TRP A 133 27.28 0.73 -15.52
C TRP A 133 27.01 0.20 -14.12
N VAL A 134 25.75 0.22 -13.67
CA VAL A 134 25.37 -0.36 -12.38
C VAL A 134 25.63 -1.86 -12.38
N ARG A 135 25.22 -2.59 -13.43
CA ARG A 135 25.49 -4.04 -13.58
C ARG A 135 26.99 -4.36 -13.56
N LEU A 136 27.83 -3.52 -14.14
CA LEU A 136 29.28 -3.70 -14.13
C LEU A 136 29.89 -3.49 -12.74
N VAL A 137 29.55 -2.39 -12.07
CA VAL A 137 30.02 -2.11 -10.69
C VAL A 137 29.55 -3.22 -9.73
N LEU A 138 28.33 -3.69 -9.93
CA LEU A 138 27.75 -4.82 -9.22
C LEU A 138 28.55 -6.10 -9.43
N LYS A 139 28.97 -6.39 -10.68
CA LYS A 139 29.83 -7.53 -10.98
C LYS A 139 31.18 -7.46 -10.26
N PHE A 140 31.76 -6.27 -10.12
CA PHE A 140 32.98 -6.08 -9.32
C PHE A 140 32.75 -6.36 -7.84
N CYS A 141 31.65 -5.88 -7.25
CA CYS A 141 31.29 -6.19 -5.87
C CYS A 141 31.16 -7.71 -5.62
N ASP A 142 30.47 -8.42 -6.52
CA ASP A 142 30.25 -9.88 -6.42
C ASP A 142 31.57 -10.63 -6.34
N LEU A 143 32.45 -10.32 -7.31
CA LEU A 143 33.72 -11.01 -7.45
C LEU A 143 34.64 -10.72 -6.25
N LEU A 144 34.71 -9.46 -5.81
CA LEU A 144 35.50 -9.09 -4.62
C LEU A 144 34.98 -9.74 -3.34
N TYR A 145 33.65 -9.87 -3.19
CA TYR A 145 33.05 -10.50 -2.02
C TYR A 145 33.23 -12.02 -2.00
N CYS A 146 33.06 -12.68 -3.15
CA CYS A 146 33.13 -14.14 -3.24
C CYS A 146 34.55 -14.70 -3.30
N GLU A 147 35.50 -13.96 -3.88
CA GLU A 147 36.87 -14.44 -4.11
C GLU A 147 37.86 -14.06 -2.98
N ASP A 148 37.49 -13.15 -2.06
CA ASP A 148 38.31 -12.75 -0.90
C ASP A 148 37.73 -13.27 0.43
N LYS A 149 38.58 -13.90 1.27
CA LYS A 149 38.21 -14.42 2.59
C LYS A 149 37.78 -13.32 3.58
N HIS A 150 38.22 -12.08 3.35
CA HIS A 150 37.80 -10.87 4.08
C HIS A 150 37.18 -9.83 3.12
N GLY A 151 36.47 -10.29 2.09
CA GLY A 151 35.99 -9.44 1.00
C GLY A 151 35.12 -8.27 1.45
N ASP A 152 34.43 -8.37 2.59
CA ASP A 152 33.67 -7.28 3.20
C ASP A 152 34.54 -6.10 3.68
N GLN A 153 35.82 -6.37 4.01
CA GLN A 153 36.79 -5.38 4.49
C GLN A 153 37.73 -4.86 3.39
N HIS A 154 37.65 -5.39 2.17
CA HIS A 154 38.52 -4.96 1.07
C HIS A 154 38.25 -3.48 0.67
N PRO A 155 39.26 -2.59 0.58
CA PRO A 155 39.04 -1.17 0.26
C PRO A 155 38.34 -0.91 -1.08
N LEU A 156 38.62 -1.74 -2.09
CA LEU A 156 37.90 -1.69 -3.37
C LEU A 156 36.44 -2.10 -3.24
N TYR A 157 36.11 -3.12 -2.42
CA TYR A 157 34.73 -3.54 -2.21
C TYR A 157 33.90 -2.41 -1.61
N TYR A 158 34.46 -1.71 -0.61
CA TYR A 158 33.85 -0.50 -0.04
C TYR A 158 33.64 0.62 -1.10
N THR A 159 34.63 0.84 -1.96
CA THR A 159 34.56 1.87 -3.02
C THR A 159 33.53 1.51 -4.10
N CYS A 160 33.44 0.23 -4.47
CA CYS A 160 32.42 -0.29 -5.38
C CYS A 160 31.02 -0.12 -4.79
N ARG A 161 30.81 -0.42 -3.50
CA ARG A 161 29.51 -0.19 -2.82
C ARG A 161 29.10 1.27 -2.79
N LYS A 162 30.01 2.18 -2.43
CA LYS A 162 29.74 3.63 -2.47
C LYS A 162 29.37 4.12 -3.88
N THR A 163 30.05 3.58 -4.89
CA THR A 163 29.78 3.88 -6.31
C THR A 163 28.41 3.33 -6.73
N LEU A 164 28.11 2.08 -6.38
CA LEU A 164 26.83 1.43 -6.64
C LEU A 164 25.68 2.23 -6.03
N ILE A 165 25.76 2.57 -4.75
CA ILE A 165 24.79 3.42 -4.05
C ILE A 165 24.61 4.76 -4.77
N SER A 166 25.70 5.40 -5.21
CA SER A 166 25.63 6.67 -5.94
C SER A 166 24.94 6.53 -7.31
N LEU A 167 25.17 5.43 -8.04
CA LEU A 167 24.47 5.13 -9.30
C LEU A 167 22.98 4.91 -9.07
N LEU A 168 22.63 4.10 -8.06
CA LEU A 168 21.26 3.80 -7.70
C LEU A 168 20.50 5.08 -7.32
N LYS A 169 21.15 6.00 -6.58
CA LYS A 169 20.58 7.32 -6.29
C LYS A 169 20.29 8.12 -7.57
N LEU A 170 21.18 8.06 -8.56
CA LEU A 170 21.02 8.76 -9.84
C LEU A 170 19.95 8.15 -10.76
N THR A 171 19.71 6.85 -10.67
CA THR A 171 18.69 6.15 -11.48
C THR A 171 17.30 6.22 -10.83
N SER A 172 17.22 6.08 -9.51
CA SER A 172 15.95 5.85 -8.81
C SER A 172 15.29 7.12 -8.25
N PHE A 173 16.05 8.18 -7.92
CA PHE A 173 15.54 9.30 -7.10
C PHE A 173 15.65 10.71 -7.71
N ARG A 174 16.38 10.91 -8.82
CA ARG A 174 16.64 12.26 -9.35
C ARG A 174 15.52 12.77 -10.27
N LYS A 175 15.09 14.03 -10.08
CA LYS A 175 14.21 14.80 -10.99
C LYS A 175 14.79 14.79 -12.41
N THR A 176 14.22 14.02 -13.34
CA THR A 176 14.53 14.16 -14.77
C THR A 176 13.56 15.13 -15.42
N SER A 177 14.02 15.88 -16.42
CA SER A 177 13.18 16.81 -17.17
C SER A 177 12.03 16.09 -17.88
N LYS A 178 10.99 16.87 -18.24
CA LYS A 178 9.67 16.46 -18.71
C LYS A 178 9.61 15.54 -19.95
N TYR A 179 10.72 15.09 -20.54
CA TYR A 179 10.74 14.55 -21.91
C TYR A 179 11.36 13.16 -22.09
N THR A 180 11.56 12.35 -21.05
CA THR A 180 12.14 11.00 -21.22
C THR A 180 11.21 9.90 -20.69
N TYR A 181 10.50 9.27 -21.62
CA TYR A 181 9.57 8.14 -21.44
C TYR A 181 10.23 6.77 -21.22
N ALA A 182 11.56 6.68 -21.07
CA ALA A 182 12.23 5.46 -21.49
C ALA A 182 12.55 4.39 -20.41
N THR A 183 12.14 4.52 -19.13
CA THR A 183 12.37 3.42 -18.14
C THR A 183 11.68 3.68 -16.80
N GLN A 184 10.98 2.68 -16.25
CA GLN A 184 10.44 2.74 -14.90
C GLN A 184 11.56 2.42 -13.89
N PRO A 185 11.69 3.16 -12.77
CA PRO A 185 12.56 2.81 -11.65
C PRO A 185 12.42 1.36 -11.17
N SER A 186 11.24 0.75 -11.29
CA SER A 186 11.01 -0.68 -10.97
C SER A 186 11.90 -1.62 -11.78
N ASP A 187 12.04 -1.37 -13.09
CA ASP A 187 12.84 -2.20 -13.99
C ASP A 187 14.32 -2.15 -13.60
N THR A 188 14.74 -1.05 -12.98
CA THR A 188 16.11 -0.90 -12.48
C THR A 188 16.29 -1.70 -11.19
N ILE A 189 15.31 -1.69 -10.27
CA ILE A 189 15.42 -2.30 -8.94
C ILE A 189 15.27 -3.83 -8.97
N GLU A 190 14.40 -4.40 -9.81
CA GLU A 190 14.32 -5.86 -9.98
C GLU A 190 15.65 -6.45 -10.50
N GLU A 191 16.37 -5.71 -11.36
CA GLU A 191 17.72 -6.09 -11.80
C GLU A 191 18.76 -6.08 -10.67
N PHE A 192 18.49 -5.36 -9.57
CA PHE A 192 19.38 -5.28 -8.40
C PHE A 192 19.01 -6.24 -7.27
N TYR A 193 17.99 -7.08 -7.46
CA TYR A 193 17.53 -8.08 -6.48
C TYR A 193 18.67 -8.94 -5.87
N PRO A 194 19.71 -9.37 -6.62
CA PRO A 194 20.81 -10.13 -6.03
C PRO A 194 21.64 -9.36 -4.98
N PHE A 195 21.63 -8.01 -5.02
CA PHE A 195 22.54 -7.14 -4.24
C PHE A 195 21.92 -6.41 -3.07
N VAL A 196 20.59 -6.28 -3.02
CA VAL A 196 19.91 -5.78 -1.80
C VAL A 196 19.87 -6.85 -0.70
N LYS A 197 20.63 -7.95 -0.86
CA LYS A 197 21.07 -8.83 0.23
C LYS A 197 22.23 -8.25 1.04
N ASP A 198 22.91 -7.21 0.55
CA ASP A 198 23.84 -6.43 1.36
C ASP A 198 23.09 -5.36 2.19
N TYR A 199 23.16 -5.51 3.51
CA TYR A 199 22.43 -4.67 4.47
C TYR A 199 22.69 -3.17 4.30
N PHE A 200 23.91 -2.77 3.96
CA PHE A 200 24.25 -1.35 3.87
C PHE A 200 23.83 -0.74 2.54
N VAL A 201 23.70 -1.54 1.47
CA VAL A 201 23.03 -1.09 0.24
C VAL A 201 21.54 -0.86 0.53
N TYR A 202 20.89 -1.79 1.24
CA TYR A 202 19.51 -1.62 1.69
C TYR A 202 19.33 -0.36 2.55
N SER A 203 20.12 -0.22 3.62
CA SER A 203 20.05 0.91 4.57
C SER A 203 20.21 2.26 3.88
N GLU A 204 21.16 2.39 2.95
CA GLU A 204 21.35 3.62 2.18
C GLU A 204 20.19 3.92 1.21
N LEU A 205 19.59 2.91 0.60
CA LEU A 205 18.43 3.09 -0.28
C LEU A 205 17.18 3.48 0.52
N SER A 206 16.96 2.86 1.68
CA SER A 206 15.89 3.20 2.62
C SER A 206 16.04 4.64 3.10
N TYR A 207 17.24 5.03 3.55
CA TYR A 207 17.54 6.41 3.96
C TYR A 207 17.24 7.42 2.84
N GLU A 208 17.63 7.13 1.61
CA GLU A 208 17.37 7.99 0.45
C GLU A 208 15.90 8.07 0.07
N PHE A 209 15.16 6.97 0.21
CA PHE A 209 13.72 6.95 0.01
C PHE A 209 13.04 7.91 0.98
N ILE A 210 13.37 7.83 2.27
CA ILE A 210 12.85 8.73 3.30
C ILE A 210 13.24 10.18 3.02
N ARG A 211 14.51 10.44 2.64
CA ARG A 211 14.97 11.77 2.24
C ARG A 211 14.18 12.33 1.05
N CYS A 212 13.77 11.48 0.11
CA CYS A 212 12.93 11.90 -1.01
C CYS A 212 11.52 12.27 -0.56
N LEU A 213 10.90 11.54 0.36
CA LEU A 213 9.62 11.93 0.95
C LEU A 213 9.73 13.29 1.66
N ALA A 214 10.83 13.55 2.36
CA ALA A 214 11.11 14.86 2.96
C ALA A 214 11.23 15.98 1.91
N ASN A 215 11.89 15.72 0.77
CA ASN A 215 11.96 16.68 -0.33
C ASN A 215 10.59 16.94 -0.97
N ILE A 216 9.75 15.89 -1.13
CA ILE A 216 8.38 16.03 -1.60
C ILE A 216 7.59 16.93 -0.65
N ARG A 217 7.74 16.75 0.67
CA ARG A 217 7.14 17.63 1.69
C ARG A 217 7.52 19.10 1.49
N GLN A 218 8.81 19.38 1.25
CA GLN A 218 9.28 20.75 1.00
C GLN A 218 8.73 21.33 -0.31
N ASP A 219 8.65 20.53 -1.38
CA ASP A 219 8.10 20.97 -2.66
C ASP A 219 6.61 21.33 -2.56
N ILE A 220 5.84 20.53 -1.81
CA ILE A 220 4.43 20.79 -1.49
C ILE A 220 4.29 22.10 -0.69
N TRP A 221 5.08 22.27 0.37
CA TRP A 221 5.04 23.49 1.20
C TRP A 221 5.31 24.76 0.39
N ASN A 222 6.24 24.67 -0.56
CA ASN A 222 6.61 25.79 -1.43
C ASN A 222 5.59 26.07 -2.55
N GLY A 223 4.38 25.48 -2.51
CA GLY A 223 3.33 25.72 -3.48
C GLY A 223 3.62 25.14 -4.87
N ARG A 224 4.62 24.26 -5.01
CA ARG A 224 5.00 23.66 -6.31
C ARG A 224 4.10 22.49 -6.70
N TYR A 225 2.80 22.59 -6.39
CA TYR A 225 1.76 21.59 -6.69
C TYR A 225 1.54 21.33 -8.18
N PHE A 226 2.20 22.04 -9.11
CA PHE A 226 2.07 21.82 -10.54
C PHE A 226 3.35 21.26 -11.20
N ASN A 227 4.41 21.04 -10.40
CA ASN A 227 5.65 20.42 -10.85
C ASN A 227 5.75 18.93 -10.50
N PHE A 228 4.62 18.26 -10.24
CA PHE A 228 4.57 16.81 -10.07
C PHE A 228 5.10 16.14 -11.33
N THR A 229 6.23 15.44 -11.22
CA THR A 229 6.88 14.81 -12.37
C THR A 229 6.21 13.46 -12.67
N PRO A 230 6.15 13.01 -13.93
CA PRO A 230 5.54 11.74 -14.31
C PRO A 230 6.11 10.48 -13.63
N ARG A 231 7.20 10.64 -12.87
CA ARG A 231 7.93 9.56 -12.18
C ARG A 231 7.54 9.38 -10.72
N TRP A 232 6.64 10.20 -10.18
CA TRP A 232 6.18 10.08 -8.79
C TRP A 232 5.56 8.71 -8.48
N PRO A 233 4.72 8.11 -9.37
CA PRO A 233 4.19 6.76 -9.14
C PRO A 233 5.28 5.69 -8.96
N SER A 234 6.45 5.88 -9.57
CA SER A 234 7.55 4.93 -9.48
C SER A 234 8.20 4.86 -8.09
N TYR A 235 7.98 5.85 -7.22
CA TYR A 235 8.39 5.78 -5.81
C TYR A 235 7.63 4.68 -5.05
N LEU A 236 6.36 4.44 -5.37
CA LEU A 236 5.59 3.35 -4.76
C LEU A 236 6.09 1.98 -5.22
N SER A 237 6.54 1.86 -6.47
CA SER A 237 7.21 0.64 -6.95
C SER A 237 8.52 0.41 -6.21
N LEU A 238 9.32 1.45 -6.01
CA LEU A 238 10.55 1.34 -5.22
C LEU A 238 10.28 0.97 -3.76
N LEU A 239 9.27 1.58 -3.13
CA LEU A 239 8.90 1.22 -1.76
C LEU A 239 8.48 -0.25 -1.65
N ARG A 240 7.74 -0.76 -2.65
CA ARG A 240 7.37 -2.17 -2.72
C ARG A 240 8.59 -3.07 -2.75
N GLU A 241 9.62 -2.72 -3.53
CA GLU A 241 10.87 -3.47 -3.56
C GLU A 241 11.64 -3.35 -2.24
N LEU A 242 11.75 -2.15 -1.66
CA LEU A 242 12.37 -1.97 -0.34
C LEU A 242 11.69 -2.82 0.74
N LYS A 243 10.34 -2.90 0.73
CA LYS A 243 9.58 -3.82 1.59
C LYS A 243 9.94 -5.29 1.36
N LYS A 244 10.13 -5.72 0.11
CA LYS A 244 10.54 -7.12 -0.15
C LYS A 244 11.93 -7.39 0.46
N PHE A 245 12.84 -6.42 0.37
CA PHE A 245 14.20 -6.57 0.90
C PHE A 245 14.29 -6.43 2.41
N SER A 246 13.48 -5.56 3.01
CA SER A 246 13.44 -5.37 4.46
C SER A 246 13.11 -6.66 5.20
N LYS A 247 12.31 -7.55 4.58
CA LYS A 247 11.99 -8.90 5.10
C LYS A 247 13.19 -9.84 5.26
N ILE A 248 14.33 -9.54 4.62
CA ILE A 248 15.56 -10.34 4.74
C ILE A 248 16.26 -10.04 6.07
N TYR A 249 16.06 -8.85 6.62
CA TYR A 249 16.76 -8.37 7.81
C TYR A 249 15.83 -8.32 9.01
N LEU A 250 16.38 -8.51 10.21
CA LEU A 250 15.60 -8.47 11.44
C LEU A 250 15.09 -7.05 11.69
N ASN A 251 13.78 -6.89 11.90
CA ASN A 251 13.08 -5.64 12.26
C ASN A 251 13.09 -4.50 11.22
N GLU A 252 13.84 -4.62 10.12
CA GLU A 252 13.98 -3.53 9.14
C GLU A 252 12.68 -3.16 8.41
N GLU A 253 11.73 -4.09 8.28
CA GLU A 253 10.40 -3.76 7.74
C GLU A 253 9.65 -2.83 8.69
N GLU A 254 9.66 -3.12 9.99
CA GLU A 254 9.00 -2.28 11.00
C GLU A 254 9.66 -0.90 11.09
N ASP A 255 11.00 -0.84 11.06
CA ASP A 255 11.76 0.41 11.10
C ASP A 255 11.46 1.30 9.88
N LEU A 256 11.50 0.74 8.67
CA LEU A 256 11.16 1.47 7.44
C LEU A 256 9.74 2.05 7.50
N PHE A 257 8.75 1.25 7.89
CA PHE A 257 7.36 1.71 7.95
C PHE A 257 7.09 2.63 9.15
N SER A 258 7.88 2.54 10.22
CA SER A 258 7.88 3.50 11.33
C SER A 258 8.33 4.88 10.85
N GLU A 259 9.41 4.96 10.06
CA GLU A 259 9.87 6.23 9.47
C GLU A 259 8.84 6.80 8.47
N ILE A 260 8.24 5.95 7.63
CA ILE A 260 7.21 6.36 6.65
C ILE A 260 5.98 6.97 7.33
N ARG A 261 5.66 6.59 8.57
CA ARG A 261 4.55 7.18 9.34
C ARG A 261 4.67 8.71 9.44
N GLY A 262 5.88 9.25 9.52
CA GLY A 262 6.13 10.71 9.52
C GLY A 262 5.80 11.42 8.19
N TYR A 263 5.51 10.65 7.13
CA TYR A 263 5.31 11.12 5.76
C TYR A 263 4.00 10.60 5.13
N GLN A 264 3.00 10.26 5.95
CA GLN A 264 1.70 9.75 5.50
C GLN A 264 1.04 10.61 4.41
N TYR A 265 1.12 11.94 4.51
CA TYR A 265 0.55 12.86 3.52
C TYR A 265 1.24 12.75 2.15
N GLN A 266 2.57 12.58 2.14
CA GLN A 266 3.32 12.42 0.89
C GLN A 266 2.99 11.07 0.24
N VAL A 267 2.85 10.01 1.06
CA VAL A 267 2.39 8.71 0.57
C VAL A 267 0.97 8.80 0.01
N ASP A 268 0.05 9.50 0.67
CA ASP A 268 -1.32 9.72 0.17
C ASP A 268 -1.31 10.38 -1.22
N MET A 269 -0.51 11.44 -1.38
CA MET A 269 -0.33 12.10 -2.67
C MET A 269 0.22 11.15 -3.75
N LEU A 270 1.21 10.32 -3.40
CA LEU A 270 1.76 9.34 -4.34
C LEU A 270 0.72 8.30 -4.77
N VAL A 271 -0.11 7.83 -3.83
CA VAL A 271 -1.18 6.85 -4.08
C VAL A 271 -2.29 7.44 -4.95
N ARG A 272 -2.68 8.71 -4.72
CA ARG A 272 -3.66 9.41 -5.56
C ARG A 272 -3.18 9.59 -7.00
N LEU A 273 -1.87 9.74 -7.21
CA LEU A 273 -1.25 9.91 -8.53
C LEU A 273 -0.91 8.59 -9.21
N SER A 274 -1.04 7.46 -8.52
CA SER A 274 -0.74 6.14 -9.09
C SER A 274 -1.73 5.78 -10.19
N LYS A 275 -1.31 4.88 -11.11
CA LYS A 275 -2.25 4.37 -12.10
C LYS A 275 -3.27 3.45 -11.42
N ARG A 276 -4.47 3.37 -12.00
CA ARG A 276 -5.53 2.47 -11.51
C ARG A 276 -5.13 0.99 -11.53
N SER A 277 -4.24 0.60 -12.44
CA SER A 277 -3.72 -0.77 -12.58
C SER A 277 -2.71 -1.18 -11.51
N ASP A 278 -2.20 -0.24 -10.71
CA ASP A 278 -1.15 -0.54 -9.74
C ASP A 278 -1.76 -1.29 -8.55
N ASP A 279 -1.30 -2.52 -8.30
CA ASP A 279 -1.71 -3.27 -7.11
C ASP A 279 -1.04 -2.67 -5.88
N LEU A 280 -1.76 -1.82 -5.15
CA LEU A 280 -1.30 -1.12 -3.96
C LEU A 280 -1.91 -1.69 -2.68
N LYS A 281 -2.65 -2.81 -2.75
CA LYS A 281 -3.31 -3.42 -1.58
C LYS A 281 -2.30 -3.80 -0.48
N TRP A 282 -1.06 -4.12 -0.85
CA TRP A 282 0.02 -4.45 0.09
C TRP A 282 0.33 -3.31 1.11
N LEU A 283 0.01 -2.05 0.80
CA LEU A 283 0.18 -0.93 1.75
C LEU A 283 -0.74 -1.07 2.97
N LEU A 284 -1.86 -1.77 2.82
CA LEU A 284 -2.81 -2.01 3.89
C LEU A 284 -2.27 -2.93 4.99
N GLU A 285 -1.24 -3.75 4.68
CA GLU A 285 -0.49 -4.53 5.69
C GLU A 285 0.20 -3.61 6.71
N HIS A 286 0.48 -2.35 6.33
CA HIS A 286 1.11 -1.34 7.19
C HIS A 286 0.15 -0.16 7.44
N LYS A 287 -1.11 -0.46 7.80
CA LYS A 287 -2.18 0.54 7.97
C LYS A 287 -1.83 1.73 8.87
N ASN A 288 -0.97 1.53 9.87
CA ASN A 288 -0.51 2.58 10.80
C ASN A 288 0.49 3.57 10.17
N SER A 289 1.03 3.23 9.00
CA SER A 289 2.05 4.02 8.28
C SER A 289 1.48 4.79 7.09
N ILE A 290 0.20 4.59 6.79
CA ILE A 290 -0.55 5.30 5.75
C ILE A 290 -1.69 6.10 6.37
N SER A 291 -2.14 7.15 5.69
CA SER A 291 -3.24 7.99 6.18
C SER A 291 -4.59 7.29 6.04
N SER A 292 -5.58 7.71 6.85
CA SER A 292 -6.99 7.33 6.72
C SER A 292 -7.50 7.47 5.28
N ASN A 293 -7.28 8.63 4.65
CA ASN A 293 -7.61 8.87 3.24
C ASN A 293 -7.03 7.82 2.27
N THR A 294 -5.79 7.39 2.52
CA THR A 294 -5.12 6.38 1.69
C THR A 294 -5.75 5.01 1.90
N ARG A 295 -6.04 4.64 3.15
CA ARG A 295 -6.76 3.39 3.49
C ARG A 295 -8.11 3.37 2.80
N ASP A 296 -8.90 4.42 2.97
CA ASP A 296 -10.21 4.59 2.37
C ASP A 296 -10.16 4.44 0.85
N TYR A 297 -9.26 5.15 0.20
CA TYR A 297 -9.10 5.07 -1.26
C TYR A 297 -8.77 3.64 -1.74
N LEU A 298 -7.87 2.93 -1.06
CA LEU A 298 -7.48 1.57 -1.41
C LEU A 298 -8.60 0.55 -1.14
N LEU A 299 -9.35 0.75 -0.05
CA LEU A 299 -10.47 -0.11 0.33
C LEU A 299 -11.68 0.08 -0.58
N MET A 300 -11.98 1.31 -0.97
CA MET A 300 -13.03 1.60 -1.95
C MET A 300 -12.74 0.99 -3.33
N LYS A 301 -11.47 0.71 -3.66
CA LYS A 301 -11.12 -0.07 -4.87
C LYS A 301 -11.43 -1.57 -4.76
N MET A 302 -11.69 -2.09 -3.56
CA MET A 302 -12.16 -3.47 -3.38
C MET A 302 -13.64 -3.62 -3.68
N LEU A 303 -14.37 -2.50 -3.78
CA LEU A 303 -15.77 -2.44 -4.20
C LEU A 303 -15.85 -2.17 -5.72
N PRO A 304 -16.91 -2.66 -6.40
CA PRO A 304 -17.13 -2.37 -7.81
C PRO A 304 -17.32 -0.88 -8.08
N GLU A 305 -16.80 -0.39 -9.21
CA GLU A 305 -17.13 0.96 -9.68
C GLU A 305 -18.54 1.00 -10.27
N VAL A 306 -19.40 1.83 -9.68
CA VAL A 306 -20.74 2.08 -10.22
C VAL A 306 -20.61 2.83 -11.55
N LYS A 307 -21.09 2.22 -12.63
CA LYS A 307 -21.07 2.81 -13.97
C LYS A 307 -22.23 3.80 -14.12
N PHE A 308 -22.04 4.89 -14.85
CA PHE A 308 -23.11 5.88 -15.14
C PHE A 308 -24.21 5.39 -16.10
N ASP A 309 -24.24 4.09 -16.43
CA ASP A 309 -25.22 3.50 -17.35
C ASP A 309 -26.47 3.07 -16.56
N PHE A 310 -27.36 4.04 -16.29
CA PHE A 310 -28.58 3.87 -15.49
C PHE A 310 -29.51 2.76 -16.00
N GLU A 311 -29.49 2.46 -17.30
CA GLU A 311 -30.34 1.41 -17.88
C GLU A 311 -29.94 0.00 -17.44
N LYS A 312 -28.66 -0.19 -17.06
CA LYS A 312 -28.13 -1.48 -16.59
C LYS A 312 -28.19 -1.64 -15.07
N HIS A 313 -28.67 -0.65 -14.34
CA HIS A 313 -28.79 -0.75 -12.89
C HIS A 313 -29.87 -1.76 -12.50
N HIS A 314 -29.67 -2.42 -11.35
CA HIS A 314 -30.66 -3.28 -10.75
C HIS A 314 -31.87 -2.47 -10.30
N LYS A 315 -33.02 -2.67 -10.97
CA LYS A 315 -34.25 -1.92 -10.70
C LYS A 315 -34.99 -2.49 -9.51
N MET A 316 -35.38 -1.62 -8.59
CA MET A 316 -36.09 -1.96 -7.36
C MET A 316 -37.32 -1.08 -7.23
N LEU A 317 -38.51 -1.66 -7.38
CA LEU A 317 -39.77 -0.99 -7.10
C LEU A 317 -40.15 -1.29 -5.64
N ILE A 318 -40.18 -0.25 -4.81
CA ILE A 318 -40.33 -0.34 -3.36
C ILE A 318 -41.65 0.31 -2.91
N ASP A 319 -42.42 -0.39 -2.10
CA ASP A 319 -43.51 0.22 -1.34
C ASP A 319 -42.96 0.78 0.00
N ARG A 320 -43.13 2.08 0.27
CA ARG A 320 -42.63 2.70 1.52
C ARG A 320 -43.13 1.98 2.77
N SER A 321 -44.36 1.48 2.75
CA SER A 321 -44.95 0.76 3.88
C SER A 321 -44.36 -0.63 4.11
N GLN A 322 -43.62 -1.17 3.13
CA GLN A 322 -43.02 -2.51 3.15
C GLN A 322 -41.52 -2.44 2.80
N ILE A 323 -40.86 -1.32 3.07
CA ILE A 323 -39.49 -1.05 2.60
C ILE A 323 -38.53 -2.19 2.94
N LEU A 324 -38.57 -2.71 4.17
CA LEU A 324 -37.70 -3.80 4.60
C LEU A 324 -37.93 -5.08 3.79
N THR A 325 -39.19 -5.48 3.64
CA THR A 325 -39.59 -6.73 2.99
C THR A 325 -39.35 -6.67 1.48
N ASP A 326 -39.71 -5.57 0.82
CA ASP A 326 -39.51 -5.42 -0.62
C ASP A 326 -38.03 -5.30 -0.98
N SER A 327 -37.26 -4.53 -0.19
CA SER A 327 -35.81 -4.42 -0.38
C SER A 327 -35.12 -5.77 -0.18
N PHE A 328 -35.52 -6.53 0.84
CA PHE A 328 -35.00 -7.87 1.07
C PHE A 328 -35.25 -8.80 -0.13
N LYS A 329 -36.46 -8.80 -0.68
CA LYS A 329 -36.81 -9.63 -1.85
C LYS A 329 -35.97 -9.26 -3.07
N HIS A 330 -35.90 -7.99 -3.43
CA HIS A 330 -35.15 -7.53 -4.61
C HIS A 330 -33.66 -7.85 -4.50
N LEU A 331 -33.04 -7.47 -3.37
CA LEU A 331 -31.61 -7.70 -3.18
C LEU A 331 -31.26 -9.18 -3.01
N SER A 332 -32.17 -10.01 -2.50
CA SER A 332 -31.95 -11.47 -2.41
C SER A 332 -32.02 -12.17 -3.77
N LEU A 333 -32.85 -11.67 -4.69
CA LEU A 333 -32.95 -12.17 -6.07
C LEU A 333 -31.83 -11.63 -6.97
N GLY A 334 -31.23 -10.50 -6.61
CA GLY A 334 -30.12 -9.89 -7.32
C GLY A 334 -28.87 -10.78 -7.34
N THR A 335 -28.34 -11.05 -8.53
CA THR A 335 -27.00 -11.64 -8.70
C THR A 335 -25.93 -10.59 -8.41
N SER A 336 -24.74 -11.00 -7.92
CA SER A 336 -23.63 -10.06 -7.68
C SER A 336 -23.34 -9.19 -8.91
N LYS A 337 -23.33 -9.76 -10.12
CA LYS A 337 -23.11 -9.00 -11.36
C LYS A 337 -24.16 -7.90 -11.59
N SER A 338 -25.42 -8.16 -11.26
CA SER A 338 -26.49 -7.16 -11.37
C SER A 338 -26.40 -6.09 -10.30
N LEU A 339 -25.96 -6.42 -9.09
CA LEU A 339 -25.81 -5.44 -8.02
C LEU A 339 -24.57 -4.57 -8.25
N HIS A 340 -23.50 -5.13 -8.83
CA HIS A 340 -22.27 -4.42 -9.18
C HIS A 340 -22.46 -3.39 -10.30
N SER A 341 -23.54 -3.46 -11.09
CA SER A 341 -23.85 -2.42 -12.09
C SER A 341 -24.50 -1.17 -11.47
N GLY A 342 -24.86 -1.22 -10.19
CA GLY A 342 -25.52 -0.15 -9.44
C GLY A 342 -27.02 -0.41 -9.22
N LEU A 343 -27.65 0.38 -8.36
CA LEU A 343 -29.07 0.30 -8.01
C LEU A 343 -29.89 1.45 -8.60
N SER A 344 -31.11 1.14 -9.05
CA SER A 344 -32.14 2.12 -9.43
C SER A 344 -33.38 1.87 -8.60
N VAL A 345 -33.69 2.79 -7.68
CA VAL A 345 -34.82 2.66 -6.76
C VAL A 345 -35.96 3.59 -7.22
N GLU A 346 -37.17 3.05 -7.23
CA GLU A 346 -38.41 3.76 -7.49
C GLU A 346 -39.40 3.45 -6.36
N PHE A 347 -40.00 4.48 -5.76
CA PHE A 347 -41.07 4.29 -4.79
C PHE A 347 -42.42 4.19 -5.51
N ARG A 348 -43.24 3.21 -5.11
CA ARG A 348 -44.55 2.97 -5.72
C ARG A 348 -45.43 4.23 -5.57
N ASN A 349 -46.04 4.65 -6.68
CA ASN A 349 -46.89 5.85 -6.78
C ASN A 349 -46.16 7.18 -6.58
N GLU A 350 -44.83 7.21 -6.73
CA GLU A 350 -44.03 8.44 -6.71
C GLU A 350 -43.32 8.64 -8.05
N GLU A 351 -43.27 9.89 -8.53
CA GLU A 351 -42.58 10.24 -9.79
C GLU A 351 -41.07 10.50 -9.60
N ALA A 352 -40.62 10.61 -8.35
CA ALA A 352 -39.23 10.88 -8.04
C ALA A 352 -38.34 9.70 -8.46
N VAL A 353 -37.25 10.01 -9.16
CA VAL A 353 -36.25 9.03 -9.61
C VAL A 353 -34.83 9.56 -9.44
N GLY A 354 -33.83 8.67 -9.52
CA GLY A 354 -32.42 9.02 -9.56
C GLY A 354 -31.71 8.93 -8.22
N TYR A 355 -30.51 9.53 -8.15
CA TYR A 355 -29.59 9.33 -7.02
C TYR A 355 -30.12 9.88 -5.69
N GLY A 356 -30.98 10.90 -5.71
CA GLY A 356 -31.64 11.40 -4.49
C GLY A 356 -32.54 10.36 -3.83
N VAL A 357 -33.36 9.67 -4.63
CA VAL A 357 -34.24 8.58 -4.18
C VAL A 357 -33.42 7.38 -3.68
N LEU A 358 -32.32 7.07 -4.37
CA LEU A 358 -31.39 6.03 -3.92
C LEU A 358 -30.79 6.35 -2.54
N ARG A 359 -30.36 7.60 -2.31
CA ARG A 359 -29.83 8.05 -1.02
C ARG A 359 -30.88 7.95 0.08
N GLU A 360 -32.08 8.42 -0.20
CA GLU A 360 -33.21 8.32 0.74
C GLU A 360 -33.51 6.86 1.08
N TRP A 361 -33.57 5.98 0.06
CA TRP A 361 -33.79 4.56 0.28
C TRP A 361 -32.74 3.95 1.20
N PHE A 362 -31.44 4.21 0.98
CA PHE A 362 -30.36 3.75 1.84
C PHE A 362 -30.51 4.23 3.28
N PHE A 363 -30.88 5.50 3.48
CA PHE A 363 -31.11 6.05 4.80
C PHE A 363 -32.26 5.33 5.52
N VAL A 364 -33.43 5.21 4.88
CA VAL A 364 -34.63 4.62 5.49
C VAL A 364 -34.45 3.11 5.73
N ILE A 365 -33.87 2.36 4.78
CA ILE A 365 -33.65 0.92 4.99
C ILE A 365 -32.66 0.65 6.12
N CYS A 366 -31.64 1.49 6.30
CA CYS A 366 -30.74 1.40 7.44
C CYS A 366 -31.44 1.75 8.76
N GLN A 367 -32.32 2.75 8.78
CA GLN A 367 -33.14 3.02 9.98
C GLN A 367 -34.03 1.83 10.37
N GLU A 368 -34.62 1.14 9.40
CA GLU A 368 -35.46 -0.04 9.66
C GLU A 368 -34.63 -1.27 10.10
N LEU A 369 -33.46 -1.48 9.50
CA LEU A 369 -32.56 -2.58 9.87
C LEU A 369 -31.95 -2.41 11.26
N PHE A 370 -31.61 -1.16 11.58
CA PHE A 370 -31.01 -0.76 12.85
C PHE A 370 -32.02 -0.02 13.71
N ASP A 371 -33.28 -0.45 13.72
CA ASP A 371 -34.28 0.09 14.64
C ASP A 371 -33.96 -0.41 16.07
N PRO A 372 -33.80 0.47 17.07
CA PRO A 372 -33.62 0.07 18.47
C PRO A 372 -34.77 -0.80 19.03
N LYS A 373 -35.97 -0.72 18.42
CA LYS A 373 -37.12 -1.59 18.76
C LYS A 373 -37.09 -2.93 18.01
N GLY A 374 -36.23 -3.06 17.00
CA GLY A 374 -36.03 -4.27 16.22
C GLY A 374 -35.33 -5.37 17.01
N SER A 375 -35.31 -6.57 16.45
CA SER A 375 -34.70 -7.76 17.08
C SER A 375 -33.27 -8.03 16.63
N LEU A 376 -32.77 -7.33 15.60
CA LEU A 376 -31.49 -7.65 14.94
C LEU A 376 -30.29 -6.96 15.60
N PHE A 377 -30.41 -5.67 15.88
CA PHE A 377 -29.34 -4.86 16.44
C PHE A 377 -29.86 -4.05 17.62
N LEU A 378 -29.00 -3.83 18.61
CA LEU A 378 -29.27 -3.03 19.78
C LEU A 378 -28.48 -1.73 19.66
N ALA A 379 -29.12 -0.60 19.96
CA ALA A 379 -28.43 0.68 20.05
C ALA A 379 -27.58 0.72 21.33
N CYS A 380 -26.38 1.26 21.22
CA CYS A 380 -25.52 1.53 22.37
C CYS A 380 -26.19 2.57 23.29
N PRO A 381 -26.21 2.36 24.62
CA PRO A 381 -26.86 3.31 25.53
C PRO A 381 -26.22 4.72 25.53
N THR A 382 -24.95 4.83 25.15
CA THR A 382 -24.18 6.08 25.12
C THR A 382 -24.31 6.82 23.79
N ASP A 383 -24.58 6.13 22.69
CA ASP A 383 -24.75 6.69 21.35
C ASP A 383 -25.84 5.92 20.57
N GLY A 384 -27.01 6.53 20.41
CA GLY A 384 -28.15 5.93 19.72
C GLY A 384 -27.98 5.72 18.21
N ARG A 385 -26.86 6.17 17.62
CA ARG A 385 -26.51 5.89 16.21
C ARG A 385 -25.58 4.70 16.07
N ARG A 386 -25.01 4.21 17.17
CA ARG A 386 -24.04 3.12 17.19
C ARG A 386 -24.75 1.82 17.60
N PHE A 387 -24.52 0.77 16.84
CA PHE A 387 -25.28 -0.48 16.96
C PHE A 387 -24.41 -1.71 17.15
N PHE A 388 -24.88 -2.61 18.00
CA PHE A 388 -24.29 -3.91 18.29
C PHE A 388 -25.27 -5.05 17.91
N PRO A 389 -24.83 -6.17 17.32
CA PRO A 389 -25.72 -7.29 17.02
C PRO A 389 -26.38 -7.84 18.28
N ASN A 390 -27.69 -8.06 18.25
CA ASN A 390 -28.42 -8.56 19.42
C ASN A 390 -27.83 -9.91 19.90
N PRO A 391 -27.37 -10.04 21.15
CA PRO A 391 -26.76 -11.27 21.66
C PRO A 391 -27.78 -12.41 21.85
N ALA A 392 -29.09 -12.13 21.80
CA ALA A 392 -30.15 -13.15 21.91
C ALA A 392 -29.99 -14.29 20.88
N PRO A 393 -30.52 -15.49 21.16
CA PRO A 393 -30.45 -16.63 20.24
C PRO A 393 -30.95 -16.31 18.83
N LEU A 394 -30.26 -16.85 17.83
CA LEU A 394 -30.53 -16.54 16.43
C LEU A 394 -31.71 -17.37 15.87
N ASP A 395 -32.86 -16.73 15.67
CA ASP A 395 -34.00 -17.32 14.92
C ASP A 395 -33.63 -17.53 13.43
N HIS A 396 -34.21 -18.56 12.80
CA HIS A 396 -34.00 -18.91 11.39
C HIS A 396 -34.30 -17.75 10.43
N ARG A 397 -35.31 -16.94 10.72
CA ARG A 397 -35.67 -15.78 9.88
C ARG A 397 -34.64 -14.66 9.99
N HIS A 398 -34.10 -14.41 11.19
CA HIS A 398 -33.11 -13.35 11.43
C HIS A 398 -31.77 -13.61 10.74
N ARG A 399 -31.39 -14.88 10.49
CA ARG A 399 -30.13 -15.25 9.80
C ARG A 399 -29.97 -14.54 8.46
N ASN A 400 -31.01 -14.58 7.63
CA ASN A 400 -30.98 -13.97 6.31
C ASN A 400 -30.95 -12.44 6.38
N TYR A 401 -31.56 -11.86 7.42
CA TYR A 401 -31.52 -10.41 7.63
C TYR A 401 -30.14 -9.89 8.02
N TYR A 402 -29.31 -10.64 8.75
CA TYR A 402 -27.91 -10.24 8.98
C TYR A 402 -27.10 -10.22 7.69
N ALA A 403 -27.26 -11.23 6.82
CA ALA A 403 -26.62 -11.23 5.50
C ALA A 403 -27.13 -10.07 4.63
N PHE A 404 -28.44 -9.82 4.66
CA PHE A 404 -29.02 -8.68 3.97
C PHE A 404 -28.48 -7.33 4.49
N ALA A 405 -28.33 -7.17 5.81
CA ALA A 405 -27.74 -5.97 6.40
C ALA A 405 -26.28 -5.77 5.94
N GLY A 406 -25.47 -6.83 5.93
CA GLY A 406 -24.10 -6.76 5.41
C GLY A 406 -24.06 -6.34 3.94
N ARG A 407 -24.98 -6.86 3.13
CA ARG A 407 -25.13 -6.50 1.71
C ARG A 407 -25.52 -5.03 1.53
N VAL A 408 -26.48 -4.54 2.31
CA VAL A 408 -26.93 -3.14 2.28
C VAL A 408 -25.79 -2.18 2.64
N ILE A 409 -25.01 -2.49 3.70
CA ILE A 409 -23.87 -1.65 4.09
C ILE A 409 -22.79 -1.63 3.00
N ALA A 410 -22.44 -2.79 2.42
CA ALA A 410 -21.47 -2.83 1.33
C ALA A 410 -21.95 -2.05 0.09
N LEU A 411 -23.24 -2.13 -0.25
CA LEU A 411 -23.85 -1.35 -1.33
C LEU A 411 -23.84 0.15 -1.03
N ALA A 412 -24.09 0.56 0.22
CA ALA A 412 -24.02 1.97 0.63
C ALA A 412 -22.60 2.51 0.44
N LEU A 413 -21.57 1.76 0.85
CA LEU A 413 -20.17 2.10 0.63
C LEU A 413 -19.82 2.16 -0.87
N MET A 414 -20.27 1.18 -1.66
CA MET A 414 -20.07 1.14 -3.11
C MET A 414 -20.65 2.39 -3.81
N HIS A 415 -21.83 2.82 -3.38
CA HIS A 415 -22.51 4.02 -3.87
C HIS A 415 -22.04 5.31 -3.20
N LYS A 416 -21.14 5.23 -2.20
CA LYS A 416 -20.65 6.36 -1.38
C LYS A 416 -21.78 7.16 -0.70
N VAL A 417 -22.78 6.43 -0.20
CA VAL A 417 -23.93 7.00 0.51
C VAL A 417 -23.75 6.84 2.01
N GLN A 418 -23.87 7.95 2.73
CA GLN A 418 -23.90 7.97 4.19
C GLN A 418 -25.28 7.52 4.68
N VAL A 419 -25.29 6.58 5.62
CA VAL A 419 -26.52 5.89 6.08
C VAL A 419 -26.96 6.29 7.49
N GLY A 420 -26.15 7.10 8.20
CA GLY A 420 -26.55 7.66 9.48
C GLY A 420 -26.49 6.69 10.68
N VAL A 421 -25.94 5.50 10.48
CA VAL A 421 -25.73 4.47 11.52
C VAL A 421 -24.27 4.00 11.52
N THR A 422 -23.76 3.58 12.68
CA THR A 422 -22.40 3.07 12.86
C THR A 422 -22.37 1.79 13.67
N PHE A 423 -21.21 1.13 13.69
CA PHE A 423 -21.02 -0.12 14.40
C PHE A 423 -20.39 0.11 15.75
N ASP A 424 -20.87 -0.58 16.77
CA ASP A 424 -20.20 -0.65 18.05
C ASP A 424 -18.74 -1.13 17.91
N ARG A 425 -17.88 -0.69 18.85
CA ARG A 425 -16.47 -1.02 18.88
C ARG A 425 -16.22 -2.52 18.93
N VAL A 426 -16.99 -3.26 19.74
CA VAL A 426 -16.91 -4.72 19.81
C VAL A 426 -17.31 -5.35 18.48
N PHE A 427 -18.39 -4.87 17.87
CA PHE A 427 -18.86 -5.38 16.58
C PHE A 427 -17.81 -5.17 15.48
N PHE A 428 -17.24 -3.96 15.39
CA PHE A 428 -16.16 -3.64 14.46
C PHE A 428 -14.91 -4.48 14.69
N LEU A 429 -14.43 -4.58 15.94
CA LEU A 429 -13.24 -5.35 16.24
C LEU A 429 -13.40 -6.82 15.87
N GLN A 430 -14.59 -7.41 16.07
CA GLN A 430 -14.84 -8.78 15.62
C GLN A 430 -14.86 -8.92 14.09
N LEU A 431 -15.41 -7.95 13.36
CA LEU A 431 -15.31 -7.91 11.89
C LEU A 431 -13.83 -7.86 11.44
N ALA A 432 -13.00 -7.09 12.14
CA ALA A 432 -11.57 -6.97 11.90
C ALA A 432 -10.75 -8.17 12.44
N GLY A 433 -11.36 -9.11 13.16
CA GLY A 433 -10.66 -10.23 13.81
C GLY A 433 -9.75 -9.82 14.97
N GLY A 434 -10.02 -8.68 15.61
CA GLY A 434 -9.35 -8.21 16.81
C GLY A 434 -9.81 -8.94 18.08
N VAL A 435 -8.99 -8.83 19.13
CA VAL A 435 -9.32 -9.32 20.47
C VAL A 435 -10.12 -8.26 21.21
N ILE A 436 -11.14 -8.67 21.96
CA ILE A 436 -12.00 -7.78 22.73
C ILE A 436 -11.46 -7.64 24.15
N SER A 437 -11.14 -6.42 24.56
CA SER A 437 -10.77 -6.07 25.93
C SER A 437 -11.98 -5.62 26.76
N LEU A 438 -11.78 -5.39 28.06
CA LEU A 438 -12.81 -4.85 28.93
C LEU A 438 -13.21 -3.43 28.53
N GLU A 439 -12.26 -2.62 28.09
CA GLU A 439 -12.49 -1.24 27.65
C GLU A 439 -13.38 -1.19 26.40
N ASP A 440 -13.24 -2.17 25.51
CA ASP A 440 -14.01 -2.21 24.27
C ASP A 440 -15.52 -2.40 24.49
N ILE A 441 -15.93 -3.05 25.59
CA ILE A 441 -17.35 -3.34 25.88
C ILE A 441 -18.09 -2.19 26.56
N GLN A 442 -17.40 -1.09 26.89
CA GLN A 442 -17.95 0.01 27.68
C GLN A 442 -19.21 0.62 27.04
N ASP A 443 -19.21 0.81 25.73
CA ASP A 443 -20.35 1.40 24.99
C ASP A 443 -21.41 0.36 24.61
N ALA A 444 -21.00 -0.90 24.41
CA ALA A 444 -21.92 -2.00 24.11
C ALA A 444 -22.80 -2.35 25.32
N ASP A 445 -22.20 -2.44 26.51
CA ASP A 445 -22.92 -2.70 27.77
C ASP A 445 -22.22 -2.00 28.96
N PRO A 446 -22.59 -0.74 29.24
CA PRO A 446 -22.03 0.02 30.36
C PRO A 446 -22.29 -0.62 31.73
N VAL A 447 -23.31 -1.48 31.86
CA VAL A 447 -23.66 -2.13 33.13
C VAL A 447 -22.74 -3.31 33.39
N LEU A 448 -22.56 -4.19 32.40
CA LEU A 448 -21.59 -5.29 32.49
C LEU A 448 -20.17 -4.77 32.61
N TYR A 449 -19.80 -3.71 31.87
CA TYR A 449 -18.50 -3.04 32.00
C TYR A 449 -18.22 -2.64 33.46
N LYS A 450 -19.15 -1.91 34.11
CA LYS A 450 -19.01 -1.48 35.50
C LYS A 450 -18.90 -2.67 36.45
N SER A 451 -19.73 -3.69 36.28
CA SER A 451 -19.71 -4.90 37.11
C SER A 451 -18.37 -5.64 37.00
N PHE A 452 -17.86 -5.84 35.78
CA PHE A 452 -16.58 -6.53 35.55
C PHE A 452 -15.41 -5.73 36.12
N LYS A 453 -15.40 -4.42 35.87
CA LYS A 453 -14.39 -3.51 36.43
C LYS A 453 -14.40 -3.53 37.96
N THR A 454 -15.58 -3.56 38.58
CA THR A 454 -15.72 -3.66 40.03
C THR A 454 -15.06 -4.94 40.56
N ILE A 455 -15.28 -6.09 39.91
CA ILE A 455 -14.67 -7.36 40.33
C ILE A 455 -13.13 -7.32 40.23
N LEU A 456 -12.60 -6.70 39.18
CA LEU A 456 -11.15 -6.56 38.98
C LEU A 456 -10.49 -5.58 39.97
N GLU A 457 -11.20 -4.53 40.37
CA GLU A 457 -10.67 -3.49 41.25
C GLU A 457 -10.95 -3.78 42.74
N MET A 458 -11.78 -4.78 43.05
CA MET A 458 -12.14 -5.13 44.43
C MET A 458 -10.91 -5.60 45.22
N ASP A 459 -10.92 -5.34 46.53
CA ASP A 459 -9.85 -5.79 47.43
C ASP A 459 -9.70 -7.31 47.44
N ALA A 460 -8.46 -7.80 47.43
CA ALA A 460 -8.16 -9.23 47.29
C ALA A 460 -8.74 -10.06 48.45
N ASP A 461 -8.73 -9.55 49.68
CA ASP A 461 -9.25 -10.26 50.85
C ASP A 461 -10.77 -10.45 50.72
N ILE A 462 -11.47 -9.47 50.12
CA ILE A 462 -12.91 -9.56 49.87
C ILE A 462 -13.22 -10.62 48.81
N VAL A 463 -12.48 -10.65 47.69
CA VAL A 463 -12.68 -11.66 46.64
C VAL A 463 -12.39 -13.07 47.20
N ASP A 464 -11.30 -13.21 47.96
CA ASP A 464 -10.82 -14.49 48.48
C ASP A 464 -11.67 -15.02 49.64
N SER A 465 -12.41 -14.14 50.33
CA SER A 465 -13.36 -14.53 51.39
C SER A 465 -14.60 -15.29 50.90
N TYR A 466 -14.72 -15.52 49.58
CA TYR A 466 -15.89 -16.12 48.92
C TYR A 466 -17.21 -15.33 49.13
N ALA A 467 -17.14 -14.10 49.62
CA ALA A 467 -18.31 -13.27 49.91
C ALA A 467 -19.21 -12.99 48.68
N LEU A 468 -18.65 -13.05 47.47
CA LEU A 468 -19.40 -12.85 46.23
C LEU A 468 -20.10 -14.12 45.71
N GLY A 469 -19.73 -15.31 46.19
CA GLY A 469 -20.29 -16.59 45.74
C GLY A 469 -20.08 -16.87 44.24
N LEU A 470 -19.08 -16.25 43.61
CA LEU A 470 -18.82 -16.39 42.18
C LEU A 470 -18.03 -17.67 41.87
N THR A 471 -18.48 -18.37 40.84
CA THR A 471 -17.77 -19.48 40.19
C THR A 471 -17.61 -19.19 38.70
N PHE A 472 -16.88 -20.04 37.96
CA PHE A 472 -16.65 -19.88 36.51
C PHE A 472 -17.89 -20.26 35.68
N VAL A 473 -19.00 -19.63 36.02
CA VAL A 473 -20.33 -19.85 35.48
C VAL A 473 -20.96 -18.50 35.18
N ARG A 474 -21.69 -18.42 34.07
CA ARG A 474 -22.58 -17.31 33.78
C ARG A 474 -24.02 -17.73 33.99
N GLU A 475 -24.73 -16.93 34.77
CA GLU A 475 -26.16 -17.02 34.91
C GLU A 475 -26.85 -15.90 34.13
N PHE A 476 -27.90 -16.23 33.40
CA PHE A 476 -28.70 -15.24 32.68
C PHE A 476 -30.13 -15.73 32.53
N GLU A 477 -31.04 -14.78 32.35
CA GLU A 477 -32.44 -15.08 32.11
C GLU A 477 -32.70 -15.22 30.62
N GLU A 478 -33.29 -16.34 30.22
CA GLU A 478 -33.63 -16.64 28.83
C GLU A 478 -35.09 -17.15 28.79
N PHE A 479 -35.96 -16.43 28.08
CA PHE A 479 -37.40 -16.72 28.00
C PHE A 479 -38.10 -16.91 29.36
N GLY A 480 -37.71 -16.12 30.38
CA GLY A 480 -38.27 -16.20 31.73
C GLY A 480 -37.73 -17.36 32.57
N SER A 481 -36.71 -18.08 32.08
CA SER A 481 -36.04 -19.16 32.80
C SER A 481 -34.57 -18.81 33.09
N ARG A 482 -34.12 -19.05 34.33
CA ARG A 482 -32.71 -18.88 34.70
C ARG A 482 -31.89 -19.99 34.06
N ARG A 483 -30.97 -19.60 33.18
CA ARG A 483 -29.98 -20.48 32.56
C ARG A 483 -28.63 -20.28 33.22
N VAL A 484 -27.88 -21.37 33.25
CA VAL A 484 -26.56 -21.46 33.88
C VAL A 484 -25.64 -22.12 32.87
N VAL A 485 -24.56 -21.45 32.52
CA VAL A 485 -23.58 -21.94 31.53
C VAL A 485 -22.19 -21.86 32.14
N GLU A 486 -21.50 -23.00 32.17
CA GLU A 486 -20.09 -23.06 32.54
C GLU A 486 -19.22 -22.33 31.51
N LEU A 487 -18.35 -21.45 31.98
CA LEU A 487 -17.45 -20.67 31.14
C LEU A 487 -16.23 -21.48 30.68
N CYS A 488 -15.83 -22.46 31.48
CA CYS A 488 -14.79 -23.44 31.23
C CYS A 488 -15.22 -24.82 31.78
N PRO A 489 -14.60 -25.92 31.36
CA PRO A 489 -14.97 -27.26 31.84
C PRO A 489 -14.84 -27.40 33.37
N GLY A 490 -15.93 -27.78 34.05
CA GLY A 490 -15.96 -27.89 35.51
C GLY A 490 -16.01 -26.52 36.21
N GLY A 491 -16.46 -25.48 35.49
CA GLY A 491 -16.44 -24.10 35.97
C GLY A 491 -17.34 -23.86 37.18
N ASP A 492 -18.35 -24.70 37.39
CA ASP A 492 -19.23 -24.67 38.57
C ASP A 492 -18.48 -24.92 39.88
N SER A 493 -17.37 -25.64 39.82
CA SER A 493 -16.54 -26.05 40.95
C SER A 493 -15.33 -25.14 41.15
N ILE A 494 -15.07 -24.22 40.22
CA ILE A 494 -13.95 -23.30 40.27
C ILE A 494 -14.42 -21.98 40.88
N ILE A 495 -13.98 -21.71 42.10
CA ILE A 495 -14.27 -20.47 42.83
C ILE A 495 -13.43 -19.32 42.26
N VAL A 496 -14.08 -18.16 42.05
CA VAL A 496 -13.38 -16.92 41.67
C VAL A 496 -12.67 -16.34 42.90
N ASN A 497 -11.39 -16.00 42.73
CA ASN A 497 -10.48 -15.47 43.73
C ASN A 497 -9.57 -14.39 43.10
N SER A 498 -8.75 -13.73 43.91
CA SER A 498 -7.84 -12.65 43.52
C SER A 498 -6.85 -13.05 42.42
N LYS A 499 -6.49 -14.34 42.32
CA LYS A 499 -5.52 -14.86 41.35
C LYS A 499 -6.13 -15.24 40.01
N ASN A 500 -7.42 -15.59 39.96
CA ASN A 500 -8.08 -16.06 38.73
C ASN A 500 -9.20 -15.13 38.22
N ARG A 501 -9.51 -14.04 38.94
CA ARG A 501 -10.55 -13.08 38.54
C ARG A 501 -10.35 -12.47 37.14
N GLU A 502 -9.11 -12.27 36.72
CA GLU A 502 -8.81 -11.75 35.37
C GLU A 502 -9.26 -12.74 34.28
N GLU A 503 -8.94 -14.03 34.46
CA GLU A 503 -9.38 -15.10 33.56
C GLU A 503 -10.90 -15.24 33.56
N TYR A 504 -11.53 -15.15 34.74
CA TYR A 504 -12.99 -15.15 34.87
C TYR A 504 -13.65 -14.04 34.04
N ILE A 505 -13.15 -12.81 34.16
CA ILE A 505 -13.65 -11.67 33.38
C ILE A 505 -13.38 -11.85 31.89
N GLN A 506 -12.21 -12.35 31.50
CA GLN A 506 -11.89 -12.62 30.09
C GLN A 506 -12.85 -13.66 29.49
N LEU A 507 -13.19 -14.72 30.22
CA LEU A 507 -14.13 -15.74 29.76
C LEU A 507 -15.56 -15.20 29.69
N LEU A 508 -15.97 -14.33 30.62
CA LEU A 508 -17.23 -13.61 30.55
C LEU A 508 -17.30 -12.74 29.30
N ILE A 509 -16.25 -11.94 29.01
CA ILE A 509 -16.20 -11.12 27.79
C ILE A 509 -16.32 -12.01 26.55
N GLN A 510 -15.55 -13.09 26.48
CA GLN A 510 -15.57 -14.03 25.37
C GLN A 510 -16.96 -14.66 25.18
N HIS A 511 -17.66 -14.99 26.25
CA HIS A 511 -18.99 -15.58 26.17
C HIS A 511 -20.07 -14.54 25.81
N CYS A 512 -20.08 -13.38 26.50
CA CYS A 512 -21.10 -12.35 26.37
C CYS A 512 -21.06 -11.61 25.05
N PHE A 513 -19.86 -11.33 24.53
CA PHE A 513 -19.67 -10.42 23.41
C PHE A 513 -19.16 -11.11 22.16
N VAL A 514 -18.33 -12.15 22.28
CA VAL A 514 -17.73 -12.84 21.12
C VAL A 514 -18.56 -14.03 20.66
N LYS A 515 -18.74 -15.03 21.53
CA LYS A 515 -19.47 -16.28 21.20
C LYS A 515 -20.94 -16.01 20.88
N SER A 516 -21.58 -15.07 21.59
CA SER A 516 -23.01 -14.75 21.44
C SER A 516 -23.38 -14.19 20.06
N ILE A 517 -22.44 -13.52 19.36
CA ILE A 517 -22.69 -12.91 18.06
C ILE A 517 -21.97 -13.58 16.89
N ALA A 518 -21.06 -14.53 17.15
CA ALA A 518 -20.22 -15.16 16.13
C ALA A 518 -21.01 -15.70 14.92
N GLU A 519 -22.14 -16.35 15.15
CA GLU A 519 -22.98 -16.86 14.05
C GLU A 519 -23.59 -15.71 13.22
N LYS A 520 -24.07 -14.65 13.88
CA LYS A 520 -24.67 -13.45 13.24
C LYS A 520 -23.65 -12.71 12.40
N LEU A 521 -22.44 -12.56 12.94
CA LEU A 521 -21.27 -11.99 12.28
C LEU A 521 -20.92 -12.75 10.99
N SER A 522 -21.00 -14.10 11.01
CA SER A 522 -20.71 -14.91 9.82
C SER A 522 -21.69 -14.65 8.67
N TYR A 523 -22.98 -14.43 8.98
CA TYR A 523 -23.98 -14.07 7.96
C TYR A 523 -23.77 -12.64 7.46
N PHE A 524 -23.54 -11.69 8.36
CA PHE A 524 -23.26 -10.30 8.01
C PHE A 524 -22.04 -10.18 7.09
N THR A 525 -20.92 -10.77 7.49
CA THR A 525 -19.68 -10.76 6.69
C THR A 525 -19.86 -11.43 5.34
N ARG A 526 -20.59 -12.55 5.27
CA ARG A 526 -20.96 -13.19 4.00
C ARG A 526 -21.71 -12.22 3.08
N GLY A 527 -22.75 -11.56 3.59
CA GLY A 527 -23.55 -10.64 2.80
C GLY A 527 -22.77 -9.41 2.33
N PHE A 528 -21.87 -8.90 3.17
CA PHE A 528 -20.94 -7.83 2.82
C PHE A 528 -19.97 -8.28 1.69
N GLY A 529 -19.40 -9.47 1.84
CA GLY A 529 -18.47 -10.05 0.86
C GLY A 529 -19.10 -10.36 -0.50
N ASP A 530 -20.42 -10.58 -0.57
CA ASP A 530 -21.14 -10.83 -1.84
C ASP A 530 -21.11 -9.63 -2.81
N ILE A 531 -20.78 -8.42 -2.31
CA ILE A 531 -20.72 -7.15 -3.07
C ILE A 531 -19.28 -6.75 -3.42
N LEU A 532 -18.28 -7.33 -2.75
CA LEU A 532 -16.88 -7.05 -3.06
C LEU A 532 -16.50 -7.60 -4.45
N CYS A 533 -15.49 -7.01 -5.07
CA CYS A 533 -14.91 -7.53 -6.32
C CYS A 533 -14.42 -8.98 -6.18
N GLU A 534 -13.87 -9.31 -5.01
CA GLU A 534 -13.41 -10.64 -4.60
C GLU A 534 -13.89 -10.86 -3.16
N ARG A 535 -14.63 -11.95 -2.91
CA ARG A 535 -15.29 -12.20 -1.62
C ARG A 535 -14.29 -12.38 -0.48
N GLU A 536 -13.14 -12.95 -0.80
CA GLU A 536 -12.04 -13.25 0.11
C GLU A 536 -11.42 -11.97 0.70
N LEU A 537 -11.61 -10.81 0.04
CA LEU A 537 -11.10 -9.53 0.52
C LEU A 537 -11.86 -8.99 1.73
N GLN A 538 -13.02 -9.57 2.11
CA GLN A 538 -13.81 -9.06 3.24
C GLN A 538 -12.99 -8.96 4.54
N LYS A 539 -12.11 -9.94 4.77
CA LYS A 539 -11.29 -9.99 5.98
C LYS A 539 -10.24 -8.90 5.96
N ILE A 540 -9.57 -8.74 4.81
CA ILE A 540 -8.58 -7.68 4.59
C ILE A 540 -9.23 -6.31 4.72
N PHE A 541 -10.47 -6.15 4.23
CA PHE A 541 -11.21 -4.89 4.29
C PHE A 541 -11.33 -4.37 5.72
N PHE A 542 -11.90 -5.16 6.63
CA PHE A 542 -12.07 -4.75 8.02
C PHE A 542 -10.75 -4.73 8.81
N GLN A 543 -9.82 -5.65 8.53
CA GLN A 543 -8.51 -5.65 9.19
C GLN A 543 -7.70 -4.38 8.93
N SER A 544 -7.87 -3.82 7.74
CA SER A 544 -7.11 -2.65 7.28
C SER A 544 -7.76 -1.32 7.66
N LEU A 545 -8.99 -1.34 8.16
CA LEU A 545 -9.69 -0.15 8.65
C LEU A 545 -9.34 0.14 10.13
N GLU A 546 -9.50 1.40 10.49
CA GLU A 546 -9.78 1.83 11.86
C GLU A 546 -11.28 2.09 12.02
N LEU A 547 -11.78 2.12 13.26
CA LEU A 547 -13.20 2.31 13.53
C LEU A 547 -13.66 3.69 13.02
N GLU A 548 -12.81 4.69 13.24
CA GLU A 548 -13.03 6.08 12.85
C GLU A 548 -13.10 6.24 11.31
N ASP A 549 -12.31 5.46 10.57
CA ASP A 549 -12.38 5.41 9.10
C ASP A 549 -13.77 4.94 8.65
N LEU A 550 -14.27 3.85 9.23
CA LEU A 550 -15.60 3.32 8.91
C LEU A 550 -16.71 4.30 9.31
N ASP A 551 -16.60 4.94 10.47
CA ASP A 551 -17.55 5.94 10.93
C ASP A 551 -17.61 7.12 9.96
N LEU A 552 -16.47 7.60 9.46
CA LEU A 552 -16.41 8.66 8.44
C LEU A 552 -17.06 8.21 7.12
N MET A 553 -16.89 6.96 6.71
CA MET A 553 -17.56 6.43 5.52
C MET A 553 -19.08 6.36 5.67
N LEU A 554 -19.59 6.00 6.85
CA LEU A 554 -21.02 5.77 7.09
C LEU A 554 -21.78 7.03 7.54
N LEU A 555 -21.15 7.93 8.30
CA LEU A 555 -21.75 9.17 8.80
C LEU A 555 -21.32 10.43 8.03
N GLY A 556 -20.15 10.39 7.38
CA GLY A 556 -19.48 11.58 6.90
C GLY A 556 -18.71 12.33 7.99
N SER A 557 -18.09 13.44 7.59
CA SER A 557 -17.37 14.30 8.52
C SER A 557 -18.33 15.12 9.39
N SER A 558 -18.04 15.19 10.69
CA SER A 558 -18.69 16.10 11.64
C SER A 558 -18.10 17.51 11.62
N GLU A 559 -17.03 17.74 10.84
CA GLU A 559 -16.41 19.05 10.68
C GLU A 559 -17.36 20.01 9.94
N ALA A 560 -17.29 21.29 10.32
CA ALA A 560 -18.05 22.32 9.65
C ALA A 560 -17.66 22.39 8.17
N ILE A 561 -18.67 22.43 7.28
CA ILE A 561 -18.43 22.56 5.85
C ILE A 561 -17.67 23.85 5.57
N SER A 562 -16.48 23.72 4.97
CA SER A 562 -15.74 24.87 4.46
C SER A 562 -16.47 25.48 3.27
N VAL A 563 -17.13 26.61 3.49
CA VAL A 563 -17.84 27.37 2.44
C VAL A 563 -16.89 27.73 1.29
N ILE A 564 -15.63 28.02 1.60
CA ILE A 564 -14.59 28.31 0.59
C ILE A 564 -14.37 27.09 -0.31
N HIS A 565 -14.20 25.91 0.30
CA HIS A 565 -13.98 24.68 -0.46
C HIS A 565 -15.22 24.27 -1.26
N TRP A 566 -16.41 24.42 -0.68
CA TRP A 566 -17.67 24.15 -1.36
C TRP A 566 -17.87 25.06 -2.57
N LYS A 567 -17.65 26.38 -2.40
CA LYS A 567 -17.72 27.35 -3.50
C LYS A 567 -16.75 27.01 -4.63
N ALA A 568 -15.51 26.64 -4.30
CA ALA A 568 -14.48 26.27 -5.28
C ALA A 568 -14.81 25.02 -6.13
N HIS A 569 -15.70 24.15 -5.64
CA HIS A 569 -16.11 22.91 -6.32
C HIS A 569 -17.58 22.94 -6.79
N THR A 570 -18.21 24.11 -6.80
CA THR A 570 -19.58 24.28 -7.27
C THR A 570 -19.58 24.51 -8.78
N VAL A 571 -20.40 23.76 -9.51
CA VAL A 571 -20.67 23.96 -10.94
C VAL A 571 -22.01 24.65 -11.07
N TYR A 572 -22.05 25.79 -11.75
CA TYR A 572 -23.26 26.57 -11.98
C TYR A 572 -23.84 26.23 -13.36
N HIS A 573 -25.15 25.97 -13.40
CA HIS A 573 -25.89 25.73 -14.64
C HIS A 573 -26.94 26.82 -14.81
N GLY A 574 -26.83 27.60 -15.90
CA GLY A 574 -27.74 28.73 -16.17
C GLY A 574 -27.48 29.99 -15.33
N TYR A 575 -26.42 29.97 -14.51
CA TYR A 575 -25.93 31.10 -13.73
C TYR A 575 -24.40 31.16 -13.82
N GLU A 576 -23.84 32.34 -13.59
CA GLU A 576 -22.42 32.57 -13.42
C GLU A 576 -22.10 32.88 -11.94
N GLU A 577 -20.85 32.66 -11.52
CA GLU A 577 -20.42 32.97 -10.15
C GLU A 577 -20.59 34.45 -9.78
N THR A 578 -20.64 35.32 -10.80
CA THR A 578 -20.78 36.77 -10.66
C THR A 578 -22.23 37.23 -10.49
N ASP A 579 -23.22 36.37 -10.75
CA ASP A 579 -24.64 36.73 -10.66
C ASP A 579 -25.04 37.08 -9.22
N ASP A 580 -25.90 38.09 -9.08
CA ASP A 580 -26.36 38.58 -7.77
C ASP A 580 -26.98 37.46 -6.92
N GLN A 581 -27.75 36.55 -7.54
CA GLN A 581 -28.38 35.41 -6.85
C GLN A 581 -27.33 34.46 -6.27
N ILE A 582 -26.24 34.18 -7.00
CA ILE A 582 -25.15 33.31 -6.54
C ILE A 582 -24.35 34.01 -5.45
N ARG A 583 -24.11 35.32 -5.60
CA ARG A 583 -23.42 36.12 -4.59
C ARG A 583 -24.19 36.17 -3.28
N TRP A 584 -25.50 36.42 -3.33
CA TRP A 584 -26.38 36.40 -2.16
C TRP A 584 -26.44 35.01 -1.51
N PHE A 585 -26.50 33.95 -2.32
CA PHE A 585 -26.42 32.58 -1.81
C PHE A 585 -25.16 32.40 -0.96
N TRP A 586 -23.98 32.71 -1.49
CA TRP A 586 -22.73 32.55 -0.74
C TRP A 586 -22.60 33.52 0.44
N GLU A 587 -23.14 34.74 0.37
CA GLU A 587 -23.18 35.68 1.50
C GLU A 587 -23.97 35.11 2.69
N VAL A 588 -25.15 34.53 2.43
CA VAL A 588 -25.98 33.90 3.47
C VAL A 588 -25.25 32.73 4.15
N TYR A 589 -24.60 31.87 3.36
CA TYR A 589 -23.90 30.69 3.88
C TYR A 589 -22.56 31.05 4.54
N SER A 590 -21.87 32.10 4.09
CA SER A 590 -20.63 32.59 4.71
C SER A 590 -20.87 33.29 6.05
N TYR A 591 -22.05 33.88 6.25
CA TYR A 591 -22.40 34.54 7.52
C TYR A 591 -22.78 33.53 8.63
N ARG A 592 -23.30 32.35 8.26
CA ARG A 592 -23.56 31.25 9.20
C ARG A 592 -22.26 30.51 9.51
N ARG A 593 -21.52 30.97 10.54
CA ARG A 593 -20.21 30.42 10.99
C ARG A 593 -20.17 28.92 11.34
N SER A 594 -21.31 28.24 11.34
CA SER A 594 -21.39 26.79 11.54
C SER A 594 -22.67 26.27 10.91
N ILE A 595 -22.57 25.77 9.68
CA ILE A 595 -23.61 24.93 9.09
C ILE A 595 -23.21 23.50 9.37
N VAL A 596 -23.62 23.00 10.53
CA VAL A 596 -23.73 21.56 10.73
C VAL A 596 -25.02 21.18 9.99
N PHE A 597 -24.91 20.53 8.84
CA PHE A 597 -26.07 19.83 8.29
C PHE A 597 -26.34 18.66 9.24
N SER A 598 -27.10 18.91 10.30
CA SER A 598 -27.82 17.83 10.97
C SER A 598 -28.85 17.33 9.98
N THR A 599 -28.49 16.30 9.23
CA THR A 599 -29.41 15.34 8.59
C THR A 599 -30.48 15.97 7.67
N PHE A 600 -30.27 15.87 6.35
CA PHE A 600 -31.35 15.77 5.37
C PHE A 600 -31.16 14.50 4.56
#